data_AF-A0A183KG93-F1
#
_entry.id   AF-A0A183KG93-F1
#
_cell.length_a   1.000
_cell.length_b   1.000
_cell.length_c   1.000
_cell.angle_alpha   90.00
_cell.angle_beta   90.00
_cell.angle_gamma   90.00
#
_symmetry.space_group_name_H-M   'P 1'
#
loop_
_entity.id
_entity.type
_entity.pdbx_description
1 polymer ?
#
loop_
_entity_poly.entity_id
_entity_poly.type
_entity_poly.pdbx_seq_one_letter_code
_entity_poly.pdbx_strand_id
1 'polypeptide(L)' 'MDWKEGHLIKIPKKGDLSKCENYGGIALLSAPGKVFNKVLLNRMRDAVDAQLRDQQSGFRKD' A
#
# COMPACT_ATOMS: atom_id res chain seq x y z
N MET A 1 8.62 -12.31 -15.47
CA MET A 1 7.86 -11.55 -14.46
C MET A 1 7.36 -10.29 -15.14
N ASP A 2 6.04 -10.20 -15.36
CA ASP A 2 5.44 -8.97 -15.87
C ASP A 2 5.52 -7.89 -14.76
N TRP A 3 5.92 -6.67 -15.10
CA TRP A 3 6.05 -5.58 -14.12
C TRP A 3 4.69 -5.10 -13.60
N LYS A 4 3.62 -5.44 -14.32
CA LYS A 4 2.23 -5.16 -13.96
C LYS A 4 1.67 -6.12 -12.90
N GLU A 5 2.33 -7.26 -12.69
CA GLU A 5 1.88 -8.27 -11.74
C GLU A 5 2.48 -8.03 -10.34
N GLY A 6 1.69 -8.36 -9.31
CA GLY A 6 2.11 -8.36 -7.92
C GLY A 6 2.02 -9.76 -7.32
N HIS A 7 2.98 -10.13 -6.47
CA HIS A 7 2.98 -11.41 -5.78
C HIS A 7 2.25 -11.30 -4.44
N LEU A 8 1.19 -12.08 -4.23
CA LEU A 8 0.47 -12.09 -2.96
C LEU A 8 1.26 -12.87 -1.90
N ILE A 9 1.65 -12.19 -0.82
CA ILE A 9 2.38 -12.76 0.31
C ILE A 9 1.53 -12.60 1.57
N LYS A 10 1.46 -13.63 2.40
CA LYS A 10 0.81 -13.59 3.71
C LYS A 10 1.79 -13.07 4.76
N ILE A 11 1.47 -11.97 5.42
CA ILE A 11 2.23 -11.44 6.55
C ILE A 11 1.46 -11.71 7.85
N PRO A 12 2.11 -12.27 8.88
CA PRO A 12 1.48 -12.47 10.17
C PRO A 12 1.16 -11.13 10.82
N LYS A 13 -0.07 -11.00 11.33
CA LYS A 13 -0.53 -9.90 12.19
C LYS A 13 -0.47 -10.34 13.65
N LYS A 14 -0.60 -9.38 14.57
CA LYS A 14 -0.70 -9.65 16.01
C LYS A 14 -1.90 -10.55 16.30
N GLY A 15 -1.69 -11.60 17.10
CA GLY A 15 -2.73 -12.55 17.48
C GLY A 15 -2.21 -13.99 17.45
N ASP A 16 -3.15 -14.93 17.49
CA ASP A 16 -2.88 -16.36 17.37
C ASP A 16 -2.56 -16.75 15.92
N LEU A 17 -1.33 -17.15 15.65
CA LEU A 17 -0.85 -17.50 14.31
C LEU A 17 -1.44 -18.79 13.74
N SER A 18 -2.21 -19.56 14.53
CA SER A 18 -2.98 -20.70 14.03
C SER A 18 -4.24 -20.28 13.27
N LYS A 19 -4.73 -19.04 13.49
CA LYS A 19 -5.96 -18.53 12.86
C LYS A 19 -5.65 -17.76 11.58
N CYS A 20 -6.34 -18.11 10.50
CA CYS A 20 -6.16 -17.49 9.18
C CYS A 20 -6.44 -15.97 9.19
N GLU A 21 -7.40 -15.52 10.00
CA GLU A 21 -7.75 -14.09 10.19
C GLU A 21 -6.58 -13.22 10.68
N ASN A 22 -5.60 -13.83 11.35
CA ASN A 22 -4.40 -13.16 11.83
C ASN A 22 -3.31 -13.07 10.75
N TYR A 23 -3.63 -13.29 9.48
CA TYR A 23 -2.74 -13.00 8.36
C TYR A 23 -3.31 -11.90 7.47
N GLY A 24 -2.44 -10.98 7.04
CA GLY A 24 -2.73 -9.99 6.01
C GLY A 24 -2.07 -10.36 4.70
N GLY A 25 -2.83 -10.36 3.61
CA GLY A 25 -2.25 -10.41 2.28
C GLY A 25 -1.62 -9.05 1.93
N ILE A 26 -0.37 -9.06 1.45
CA ILE A 26 0.23 -7.91 0.77
C ILE A 26 0.56 -8.30 -0.67
N ALA A 27 0.40 -7.36 -1.60
CA ALA A 27 0.89 -7.53 -2.97
C ALA A 27 2.32 -6.96 -3.06
N LEU A 28 3.30 -7.82 -3.24
CA LEU A 28 4.69 -7.41 -3.49
C LEU A 28 4.86 -7.10 -4.97
N LEU A 29 5.09 -5.83 -5.27
CA LEU A 29 5.37 -5.37 -6.63
C LEU A 29 6.84 -5.51 -7.01
N SER A 30 7.08 -5.70 -8.29
CA SER A 30 8.41 -5.58 -8.90
C SER A 30 9.00 -4.17 -8.66
N ALA A 31 10.33 -4.05 -8.76
CA ALA A 31 11.01 -2.75 -8.67
C ALA A 31 10.41 -1.68 -9.63
N PRO A 32 10.21 -1.95 -10.93
CA PRO A 32 9.56 -0.98 -11.83
C PRO A 32 8.13 -0.65 -11.41
N GLY A 33 7.34 -1.62 -10.95
CA GLY A 33 5.99 -1.36 -10.43
C GLY A 33 5.97 -0.41 -9.22
N LYS A 34 6.92 -0.55 -8.30
CA LYS A 34 7.07 0.37 -7.15
C LYS A 34 7.45 1.78 -7.59
N VAL A 35 8.38 1.91 -8.53
CA VAL A 35 8.79 3.22 -9.08
C VAL A 35 7.61 3.89 -9.79
N PHE A 36 6.89 3.16 -10.62
CA PHE A 36 5.70 3.66 -11.30
C PHE A 36 4.63 4.15 -10.33
N ASN A 37 4.31 3.35 -9.31
CA ASN A 37 3.36 3.73 -8.27
C ASN A 37 3.81 4.99 -7.51
N LYS A 38 5.11 5.15 -7.24
CA LYS A 38 5.63 6.36 -6.59
C LYS A 38 5.47 7.60 -7.48
N VAL A 39 5.72 7.48 -8.79
CA VAL A 39 5.50 8.58 -9.74
C VAL A 39 4.02 8.95 -9.80
N LEU A 40 3.12 7.97 -9.87
CA LEU A 40 1.67 8.20 -9.88
C LEU A 40 1.21 8.89 -8.58
N LEU A 41 1.62 8.37 -7.43
CA LEU A 41 1.32 8.96 -6.12
C LEU A 41 1.77 10.42 -6.05
N ASN A 42 3.01 10.72 -6.45
CA ASN A 42 3.55 12.07 -6.40
C ASN A 42 2.76 13.05 -7.29
N ARG A 43 2.20 12.60 -8.42
CA ARG A 43 1.37 13.43 -9.30
C ARG A 43 0.00 13.72 -8.73
N MET A 44 -0.59 12.75 -8.00
CA MET A 44 -1.94 12.89 -7.45
C MET A 44 -1.97 13.51 -6.06
N ARG A 45 -0.85 13.47 -5.34
CA ARG A 45 -0.75 13.82 -3.91
C ARG A 45 -1.45 15.14 -3.58
N ASP A 46 -1.06 16.25 -4.20
CA ASP A 46 -1.58 17.57 -3.82
C ASP A 46 -3.09 17.69 -4.09
N ALA A 47 -3.59 17.07 -5.16
CA ALA A 47 -5.02 17.05 -5.50
C ALA A 47 -5.84 16.17 -4.53
N VAL A 48 -5.26 15.08 -4.03
CA VAL A 48 -5.90 14.19 -3.04
C VAL A 48 -5.88 14.86 -1.68
N ASP A 49 -4.74 15.39 -1.23
CA ASP A 49 -4.58 16.01 0.08
C ASP A 49 -5.55 17.18 0.30
N ALA A 50 -5.82 17.97 -0.75
CA ALA A 50 -6.80 19.06 -0.72
C ALA A 50 -8.24 18.60 -0.44
N GLN A 51 -8.56 17.32 -0.66
CA GLN A 51 -9.90 16.75 -0.46
C GLN A 51 -10.02 15.94 0.84
N LEU A 52 -8.91 15.65 1.51
CA LEU A 52 -8.91 14.83 2.72
C LEU A 52 -9.35 15.66 3.94
N ARG A 53 -10.12 15.05 4.85
CA ARG A 53 -10.65 15.67 6.07
C ARG A 53 -9.57 15.90 7.14
N ASP A 54 -9.64 16.98 7.88
CA ASP A 54 -8.65 17.32 8.92
C ASP A 54 -8.42 16.23 9.98
N GLN A 55 -9.43 15.39 10.24
CA GLN A 55 -9.33 14.25 11.18
C GLN A 55 -8.48 13.09 10.65
N GLN A 56 -8.17 13.06 9.35
CA GLN A 56 -7.29 12.05 8.76
C GLN A 56 -5.82 12.42 9.01
N SER A 57 -5.20 11.71 9.94
CA SER A 57 -3.80 11.88 10.34
C SER A 57 -2.82 10.98 9.59
N GLY A 58 -3.28 9.84 9.07
CA GLY A 58 -2.46 8.90 8.31
C GLY A 58 -2.39 9.25 6.82
N PHE A 59 -1.24 8.95 6.20
CA PHE A 59 -1.02 9.09 4.75
C PHE A 59 -1.29 10.51 4.22
N ARG A 60 -0.95 11.52 5.03
CA ARG A 60 -0.91 12.93 4.64
C ARG A 60 0.46 13.30 4.09
N LYS A 61 0.52 14.40 3.35
CA LYS A 61 1.76 15.14 3.16
C LYS A 61 2.31 15.55 4.54
N ASP A 62 3.62 15.38 4.73
CA ASP A 62 4.34 15.87 5.92
C ASP A 62 4.20 17.39 6.08
#